data_AF-A0A0D1X3B0-F1
#
_entry.id   AF-A0A0D1X3B0-F1
#
_cell.length_a   1.000
_cell.length_b   1.000
_cell.length_c   1.000
_cell.angle_alpha   90.00
_cell.angle_beta   90.00
_cell.angle_gamma   90.00
#
_symmetry.space_group_name_H-M   'P 1'
#
loop_
_entity.id
_entity.type
_entity.pdbx_description
1 polymer ?
#
loop_
_entity_poly.entity_id
_entity_poly.type
_entity_poly.pdbx_seq_one_letter_code
_entity_poly.pdbx_strand_id
1 'polypeptide(L)'
;MSSNGPEPRPGKHGDSIRPVIHFTARSWINDPCGPGYDPATGLYHLFYQWNPFGCEWGNMSWGHNQSRDMISWQDAGVQPALSPSQPYDKEGIFTGCLVTGHSNVPLTIFYSSVKQLPFHWSTPPYPRNAAGLSMATSHDGGVTWQKSEKNPIIEGAPAKMSVTGFRDPFVSDWPALDKVRGAQALYGLISGGIQGAGPTTLLYSIDPEREENWRYLGPLVDIPERKQSSKRWSGNFGMNWECVNFMTLQSGSVSRDFLIVGAEGDVERKHILGGGLPPGLPARTIRQQLWMSGNLETVGEAVKFRPTINGFVDHGCYYAANSFLDARSQRRIVHGWIPEEDCSLEYAREKGWNGSLAIPREIFLLTIKRITRALRSPLHEISSINFEKDDSGYGTLMTMGISPFSELSAIRENCRQAREFTHFSLPSPEHQSRQLCYISDPAWSLQAVVAVTTECDLVALYIRHNEDLVVRTAIIVSLLEETITVERAASTLREDVNKCPEQGPFTLFETVGDNGERQWEKLHLDIVSDGDVLEVFANNRFALATMVYSGVSAQNCGITAHAKGLNGSAAFESIRIWDGLNRTKSLFA
;
A
#
# COMPACT_ATOMS: atom_id res chain seq x y z
N MET A 1 -8.93 -40.43 13.28
CA MET A 1 -8.39 -40.24 14.64
C MET A 1 -8.10 -38.75 14.78
N SER A 2 -8.90 -38.07 15.61
CA SER A 2 -8.88 -36.62 15.81
C SER A 2 -7.73 -36.21 16.73
N SER A 3 -6.69 -35.58 16.20
CA SER A 3 -5.69 -34.89 17.01
C SER A 3 -6.11 -33.44 17.19
N ASN A 4 -6.88 -33.17 18.25
CA ASN A 4 -7.02 -31.82 18.80
C ASN A 4 -5.65 -31.42 19.37
N GLY A 5 -4.85 -30.71 18.58
CA GLY A 5 -3.67 -30.01 19.09
C GLY A 5 -4.11 -28.97 20.12
N PRO A 6 -3.28 -28.69 21.15
CA PRO A 6 -3.64 -27.71 22.17
C PRO A 6 -3.77 -26.33 21.54
N GLU A 7 -4.82 -25.59 21.92
CA GLU A 7 -4.92 -24.16 21.60
C GLU A 7 -3.67 -23.43 22.10
N PRO A 8 -3.05 -22.56 21.28
CA PRO A 8 -1.92 -21.76 21.73
C PRO A 8 -2.39 -20.82 22.85
N ARG A 9 -1.81 -20.98 24.04
CA ARG A 9 -2.00 -20.05 25.16
C ARG A 9 -1.26 -18.75 24.83
N PRO A 10 -1.81 -17.57 25.18
CA PRO A 10 -1.08 -16.31 25.03
C PRO A 10 0.24 -16.38 25.83
N GLY A 11 1.34 -16.05 25.15
CA GLY A 11 2.69 -16.08 25.70
C GLY A 11 2.88 -15.02 26.80
N LYS A 12 3.84 -15.29 27.70
CA LYS A 12 4.17 -14.50 28.90
C LYS A 12 5.08 -13.27 28.65
N HIS A 13 5.05 -12.68 27.46
CA HIS A 13 5.75 -11.41 27.16
C HIS A 13 4.72 -10.32 26.84
N GLY A 14 4.47 -9.43 27.81
CA GLY A 14 3.45 -8.36 27.75
C GLY A 14 3.83 -7.14 26.91
N ASP A 15 4.73 -7.28 25.93
CA ASP A 15 5.36 -6.14 25.24
C ASP A 15 4.81 -5.85 23.83
N SER A 16 3.94 -6.70 23.26
CA SER A 16 3.31 -6.43 21.94
C SER A 16 1.84 -6.01 22.12
N ILE A 17 1.50 -4.84 21.58
CA ILE A 17 0.11 -4.36 21.50
C ILE A 17 -0.43 -4.64 20.10
N ARG A 18 -1.52 -5.40 20.04
CA ARG A 18 -2.25 -5.63 18.79
C ARG A 18 -2.79 -4.28 18.28
N PRO A 19 -2.55 -3.93 16.99
CA PRO A 19 -3.12 -2.74 16.36
C PRO A 19 -4.65 -2.67 16.51
N VAL A 20 -5.19 -1.47 16.66
CA VAL A 20 -6.63 -1.19 16.84
C VAL A 20 -7.22 -0.35 15.70
N ILE A 21 -6.38 0.32 14.93
CA ILE A 21 -6.72 1.10 13.73
C ILE A 21 -6.49 0.26 12.47
N HIS A 22 -5.44 -0.56 12.45
CA HIS A 22 -5.10 -1.44 11.33
C HIS A 22 -5.75 -2.82 11.48
N PHE A 23 -6.16 -3.41 10.37
CA PHE A 23 -6.71 -4.75 10.40
C PHE A 23 -5.60 -5.78 10.62
N THR A 24 -5.80 -6.68 11.57
CA THR A 24 -4.97 -7.87 11.76
C THR A 24 -5.88 -9.10 11.87
N ALA A 25 -5.55 -10.18 11.18
CA ALA A 25 -6.21 -11.45 11.40
C ALA A 25 -5.68 -12.14 12.67
N ARG A 26 -6.40 -13.14 13.17
CA ARG A 26 -5.78 -14.14 14.06
C ARG A 26 -4.73 -14.89 13.23
N SER A 27 -3.49 -14.98 13.71
CA SER A 27 -2.39 -15.61 12.97
C SER A 27 -1.96 -14.82 11.71
N TRP A 28 -1.62 -15.48 10.60
CA TRP A 28 -1.04 -14.84 9.40
C TRP A 28 -2.07 -14.17 8.49
N ILE A 29 -1.81 -12.92 8.09
CA ILE A 29 -2.52 -12.18 7.06
C ILE A 29 -1.56 -11.64 6.01
N ASN A 30 -1.98 -11.63 4.74
CA ASN A 30 -1.32 -10.88 3.68
C ASN A 30 -2.33 -10.17 2.77
N ASP A 31 -2.18 -10.32 1.46
CA ASP A 31 -2.83 -9.55 0.40
C ASP A 31 -4.32 -9.26 0.65
N PRO A 32 -4.77 -8.01 0.51
CA PRO A 32 -6.19 -7.72 0.33
C PRO A 32 -6.69 -8.27 -1.02
N CYS A 33 -7.75 -9.06 -1.00
CA CYS A 33 -8.15 -9.96 -2.10
C CYS A 33 -9.44 -9.59 -2.85
N GLY A 34 -9.99 -8.41 -2.60
CA GLY A 34 -11.21 -7.96 -3.28
C GLY A 34 -11.93 -6.88 -2.52
N PRO A 35 -11.26 -5.77 -2.17
CA PRO A 35 -11.98 -4.64 -1.62
C PRO A 35 -13.04 -4.17 -2.63
N GLY A 36 -14.24 -3.83 -2.18
CA GLY A 36 -15.31 -3.37 -3.07
C GLY A 36 -16.55 -2.88 -2.35
N TYR A 37 -17.43 -2.20 -3.07
CA TYR A 37 -18.69 -1.68 -2.55
C TYR A 37 -19.87 -2.34 -3.25
N ASP A 38 -20.76 -2.93 -2.47
CA ASP A 38 -22.02 -3.50 -2.93
C ASP A 38 -23.14 -2.45 -2.86
N PRO A 39 -23.61 -1.91 -4.01
CA PRO A 39 -24.69 -0.93 -4.03
C PRO A 39 -26.05 -1.52 -3.61
N ALA A 40 -26.24 -2.85 -3.66
CA ALA A 40 -27.51 -3.47 -3.30
C ALA A 40 -27.71 -3.51 -1.77
N THR A 41 -26.65 -3.81 -1.01
CA THR A 41 -26.70 -3.88 0.47
C THR A 41 -26.18 -2.61 1.16
N GLY A 42 -25.46 -1.77 0.42
CA GLY A 42 -24.77 -0.61 0.94
C GLY A 42 -23.57 -0.94 1.82
N LEU A 43 -22.97 -2.11 1.63
CA LEU A 43 -21.82 -2.60 2.39
C LEU A 43 -20.53 -2.50 1.55
N TYR A 44 -19.45 -2.14 2.21
CA TYR A 44 -18.10 -2.42 1.74
C TYR A 44 -17.70 -3.83 2.15
N HIS A 45 -16.99 -4.51 1.27
CA HIS A 45 -16.41 -5.83 1.48
C HIS A 45 -14.89 -5.69 1.43
N LEU A 46 -14.19 -6.36 2.34
CA LEU A 46 -12.73 -6.45 2.36
C LEU A 46 -12.34 -7.90 2.62
N PHE A 47 -11.81 -8.56 1.60
CA PHE A 47 -11.21 -9.89 1.71
C PHE A 47 -9.71 -9.79 1.92
N TYR A 48 -9.13 -10.82 2.51
CA TYR A 48 -7.69 -10.91 2.73
C TYR A 48 -7.22 -12.36 2.72
N GLN A 49 -6.00 -12.62 2.22
CA GLN A 49 -5.37 -13.92 2.39
C GLN A 49 -5.07 -14.18 3.87
N TRP A 50 -5.41 -15.38 4.33
CA TRP A 50 -5.35 -15.79 5.73
C TRP A 50 -4.88 -17.24 5.84
N ASN A 51 -3.97 -17.52 6.78
CA ASN A 51 -3.70 -18.87 7.26
C ASN A 51 -4.43 -19.10 8.60
N PRO A 52 -5.56 -19.83 8.62
CA PRO A 52 -6.28 -20.09 9.86
C PRO A 52 -5.54 -21.01 10.84
N PHE A 53 -4.47 -21.68 10.41
CA PHE A 53 -3.78 -22.71 11.18
C PHE A 53 -2.43 -22.28 11.77
N GLY A 54 -1.87 -21.13 11.37
CA GLY A 54 -0.52 -20.74 11.79
C GLY A 54 -0.15 -19.30 11.47
N CYS A 55 0.91 -18.81 12.12
CA CYS A 55 1.47 -17.46 11.91
C CYS A 55 2.53 -17.44 10.79
N GLU A 56 2.64 -18.52 10.03
CA GLU A 56 3.48 -18.63 8.85
C GLU A 56 2.61 -18.69 7.58
N TRP A 57 3.22 -18.40 6.44
CA TRP A 57 2.57 -18.58 5.15
C TRP A 57 2.27 -20.07 4.87
N GLY A 58 1.05 -20.36 4.41
CA GLY A 58 0.58 -21.70 4.04
C GLY A 58 -0.94 -21.87 4.26
N ASN A 59 -1.59 -22.81 3.58
CA ASN A 59 -3.05 -23.02 3.67
C ASN A 59 -3.89 -21.76 3.33
N MET A 60 -3.47 -20.99 2.32
CA MET A 60 -4.11 -19.72 1.96
C MET A 60 -5.61 -19.91 1.72
N SER A 61 -6.38 -19.21 2.55
CA SER A 61 -7.82 -19.07 2.51
C SER A 61 -8.15 -17.59 2.50
N TRP A 62 -9.39 -17.22 2.17
CA TRP A 62 -9.82 -15.82 2.28
C TRP A 62 -10.63 -15.60 3.54
N GLY A 63 -10.17 -14.71 4.41
CA GLY A 63 -11.04 -14.08 5.41
C GLY A 63 -11.84 -12.94 4.78
N HIS A 64 -12.90 -12.50 5.45
CA HIS A 64 -13.84 -11.52 4.88
C HIS A 64 -14.49 -10.65 5.96
N ASN A 65 -14.31 -9.33 5.80
CA ASN A 65 -14.95 -8.33 6.62
C ASN A 65 -15.91 -7.45 5.82
N GLN A 66 -16.91 -6.91 6.51
CA GLN A 66 -17.87 -5.97 5.98
C GLN A 66 -17.91 -4.68 6.80
N SER A 67 -18.21 -3.57 6.14
CA SER A 67 -18.33 -2.25 6.77
C SER A 67 -19.37 -1.38 6.05
N ARG A 68 -19.91 -0.37 6.73
CA ARG A 68 -20.76 0.67 6.11
C ARG A 68 -20.01 1.96 5.80
N ASP A 69 -18.85 2.15 6.42
CA ASP A 69 -18.10 3.40 6.48
C ASP A 69 -16.59 3.23 6.20
N MET A 70 -16.12 2.00 5.95
CA MET A 70 -14.70 1.59 5.84
C MET A 70 -13.85 1.87 7.09
N ILE A 71 -14.51 2.18 8.21
CA ILE A 71 -13.89 2.53 9.48
C ILE A 71 -14.22 1.42 10.47
N SER A 72 -15.51 1.18 10.73
CA SER A 72 -15.97 0.10 11.59
C SER A 72 -16.27 -1.14 10.75
N TRP A 73 -15.53 -2.22 11.00
CA TRP A 73 -15.62 -3.50 10.32
C TRP A 73 -16.11 -4.59 11.25
N GLN A 74 -16.83 -5.53 10.66
CA GLN A 74 -17.30 -6.75 11.32
C GLN A 74 -16.93 -7.95 10.44
N ASP A 75 -16.60 -9.07 11.07
CA ASP A 75 -16.44 -10.34 10.36
C ASP A 75 -17.76 -10.67 9.64
N ALA A 76 -17.68 -10.99 8.35
CA ALA A 76 -18.86 -11.35 7.55
C ALA A 76 -19.40 -12.75 7.88
N GLY A 77 -18.57 -13.59 8.52
CA GLY A 77 -18.91 -14.95 8.93
C GLY A 77 -17.83 -15.59 9.80
N VAL A 78 -18.17 -16.72 10.43
CA VAL A 78 -17.27 -17.43 11.38
C VAL A 78 -16.22 -18.30 10.66
N GLN A 79 -16.42 -18.56 9.36
CA GLN A 79 -15.55 -19.42 8.54
C GLN A 79 -14.87 -18.58 7.46
N PRO A 80 -13.72 -19.01 6.92
CA PRO A 80 -13.15 -18.36 5.74
C PRO A 80 -14.18 -18.31 4.61
N ALA A 81 -14.30 -17.17 3.94
CA ALA A 81 -15.21 -17.00 2.80
C ALA A 81 -14.86 -17.96 1.65
N LEU A 82 -13.57 -18.23 1.45
CA LEU A 82 -13.08 -19.28 0.57
C LEU A 82 -11.98 -20.08 1.27
N SER A 83 -12.03 -21.41 1.14
CA SER A 83 -10.96 -22.33 1.58
C SER A 83 -10.63 -23.34 0.48
N PRO A 84 -9.39 -23.85 0.41
CA PRO A 84 -9.03 -24.97 -0.45
C PRO A 84 -10.00 -26.13 -0.25
N SER A 85 -10.68 -26.55 -1.32
CA SER A 85 -11.69 -27.62 -1.23
C SER A 85 -11.85 -28.43 -2.51
N GLN A 86 -11.12 -28.08 -3.57
CA GLN A 86 -11.22 -28.70 -4.88
C GLN A 86 -9.84 -29.07 -5.42
N PRO A 87 -9.73 -30.07 -6.32
CA PRO A 87 -8.44 -30.47 -6.88
C PRO A 87 -7.65 -29.35 -7.57
N TYR A 88 -8.34 -28.32 -8.06
CA TYR A 88 -7.75 -27.17 -8.76
C TYR A 88 -7.24 -26.07 -7.83
N ASP A 89 -7.63 -26.06 -6.54
CA ASP A 89 -7.24 -25.06 -5.55
C ASP A 89 -6.64 -25.67 -4.27
N LYS A 90 -6.33 -26.96 -4.30
CA LYS A 90 -5.92 -27.76 -3.14
C LYS A 90 -4.68 -27.25 -2.40
N GLU A 91 -3.82 -26.45 -3.05
CA GLU A 91 -2.60 -25.90 -2.43
C GLU A 91 -2.81 -24.48 -1.90
N GLY A 92 -3.93 -23.82 -2.24
CA GLY A 92 -4.22 -22.48 -1.77
C GLY A 92 -5.18 -21.70 -2.66
N ILE A 93 -5.85 -20.73 -2.03
CA ILE A 93 -6.69 -19.71 -2.67
C ILE A 93 -5.96 -18.38 -2.57
N PHE A 94 -5.31 -18.01 -3.67
CA PHE A 94 -4.48 -16.81 -3.77
C PHE A 94 -5.31 -15.60 -4.18
N THR A 95 -4.65 -14.44 -4.29
CA THR A 95 -5.26 -13.12 -4.48
C THR A 95 -6.14 -13.07 -5.72
N GLY A 96 -7.08 -12.14 -5.69
CA GLY A 96 -8.08 -11.93 -6.71
C GLY A 96 -8.80 -10.60 -6.52
N CYS A 97 -10.04 -10.53 -7.01
CA CYS A 97 -10.85 -9.33 -6.94
C CYS A 97 -12.34 -9.63 -6.78
N LEU A 98 -13.07 -8.63 -6.30
CA LEU A 98 -14.53 -8.60 -6.25
C LEU A 98 -15.06 -7.77 -7.42
N VAL A 99 -15.98 -8.35 -8.18
CA VAL A 99 -16.81 -7.64 -9.16
C VAL A 99 -18.19 -7.48 -8.54
N THR A 100 -18.57 -6.23 -8.29
CA THR A 100 -19.93 -5.91 -7.84
C THR A 100 -20.79 -5.63 -9.05
N GLY A 101 -21.77 -6.49 -9.29
CA GLY A 101 -22.70 -6.32 -10.39
C GLY A 101 -23.60 -5.08 -10.21
N HIS A 102 -24.25 -4.67 -11.30
CA HIS A 102 -25.37 -3.73 -11.21
C HIS A 102 -26.53 -4.39 -10.42
N SER A 103 -27.45 -3.60 -9.87
CA SER A 103 -28.56 -4.08 -9.03
C SER A 103 -29.22 -5.35 -9.59
N ASN A 104 -29.40 -6.38 -8.74
CA ASN A 104 -29.94 -7.72 -9.04
C ASN A 104 -28.99 -8.76 -9.69
N VAL A 105 -27.69 -8.49 -9.79
CA VAL A 105 -26.67 -9.51 -10.15
C VAL A 105 -25.97 -10.01 -8.87
N PRO A 106 -25.67 -11.31 -8.73
CA PRO A 106 -24.87 -11.80 -7.60
C PRO A 106 -23.50 -11.12 -7.53
N LEU A 107 -22.94 -11.05 -6.33
CA LEU A 107 -21.54 -10.66 -6.18
C LEU A 107 -20.67 -11.77 -6.76
N THR A 108 -19.68 -11.44 -7.59
CA THR A 108 -18.74 -12.40 -8.14
C THR A 108 -17.34 -12.09 -7.64
N ILE A 109 -16.63 -13.10 -7.13
CA ILE A 109 -15.18 -13.02 -6.90
C ILE A 109 -14.45 -13.88 -7.91
N PHE A 110 -13.35 -13.36 -8.42
CA PHE A 110 -12.36 -14.09 -9.19
C PHE A 110 -11.12 -14.26 -8.33
N TYR A 111 -10.53 -15.45 -8.31
CA TYR A 111 -9.36 -15.75 -7.49
C TYR A 111 -8.38 -16.66 -8.21
N SER A 112 -7.14 -16.61 -7.76
CA SER A 112 -6.10 -17.52 -8.22
C SER A 112 -6.24 -18.86 -7.49
N SER A 113 -6.64 -19.90 -8.22
CA SER A 113 -6.74 -21.25 -7.67
C SER A 113 -5.43 -22.01 -7.84
N VAL A 114 -4.76 -22.34 -6.74
CA VAL A 114 -3.44 -22.97 -6.76
C VAL A 114 -3.52 -24.49 -6.65
N LYS A 115 -3.01 -25.17 -7.67
CA LYS A 115 -3.01 -26.62 -7.81
C LYS A 115 -1.67 -27.26 -7.45
N GLN A 116 -0.57 -26.51 -7.58
CA GLN A 116 0.77 -27.01 -7.31
C GLN A 116 1.66 -25.92 -6.73
N LEU A 117 2.38 -26.28 -5.65
CA LEU A 117 3.47 -25.50 -5.05
C LEU A 117 4.74 -26.39 -4.95
N PRO A 118 5.93 -25.79 -4.79
CA PRO A 118 6.22 -24.36 -4.87
C PRO A 118 6.31 -23.87 -6.32
N PHE A 119 6.04 -22.58 -6.53
CA PHE A 119 6.47 -21.83 -7.71
C PHE A 119 7.00 -20.47 -7.27
N HIS A 120 7.99 -19.95 -8.00
CA HIS A 120 8.55 -18.63 -7.75
C HIS A 120 9.26 -18.15 -9.02
N TRP A 121 9.32 -16.84 -9.25
CA TRP A 121 9.96 -16.26 -10.45
C TRP A 121 11.45 -16.64 -10.54
N SER A 122 12.11 -16.84 -9.39
CA SER A 122 13.54 -17.16 -9.31
C SER A 122 13.87 -18.65 -9.47
N THR A 123 12.87 -19.52 -9.58
CA THR A 123 13.05 -20.97 -9.73
C THR A 123 12.42 -21.46 -11.04
N PRO A 124 12.93 -21.03 -12.20
CA PRO A 124 12.40 -21.49 -13.48
C PRO A 124 12.74 -22.98 -13.71
N PRO A 125 11.91 -23.70 -14.50
CA PRO A 125 10.69 -23.21 -15.16
C PRO A 125 9.51 -23.11 -14.18
N TYR A 126 8.63 -22.13 -14.39
CA TYR A 126 7.34 -22.08 -13.71
C TYR A 126 6.53 -23.35 -14.05
N PRO A 127 6.03 -24.12 -13.07
CA PRO A 127 5.31 -25.34 -13.37
C PRO A 127 4.01 -25.04 -14.12
N ARG A 128 3.82 -25.69 -15.26
CA ARG A 128 2.64 -25.47 -16.10
C ARG A 128 1.36 -25.77 -15.30
N ASN A 129 0.40 -24.85 -15.36
CA ASN A 129 -0.89 -24.94 -14.65
C ASN A 129 -0.75 -25.05 -13.12
N ALA A 130 0.35 -24.53 -12.54
CA ALA A 130 0.53 -24.48 -11.08
C ALA A 130 -0.53 -23.61 -10.40
N ALA A 131 -0.84 -22.46 -11.00
CA ALA A 131 -1.98 -21.63 -10.67
C ALA A 131 -2.84 -21.40 -11.92
N GLY A 132 -4.16 -21.45 -11.71
CA GLY A 132 -5.18 -21.05 -12.66
C GLY A 132 -6.10 -20.00 -12.03
N LEU A 133 -7.23 -19.74 -12.67
CA LEU A 133 -8.25 -18.83 -12.19
C LEU A 133 -9.56 -19.56 -11.99
N SER A 134 -10.27 -19.17 -10.94
CA SER A 134 -11.57 -19.71 -10.57
C SER A 134 -12.48 -18.56 -10.13
N MET A 135 -13.78 -18.81 -10.11
CA MET A 135 -14.79 -17.86 -9.67
C MET A 135 -15.72 -18.46 -8.61
N ALA A 136 -16.28 -17.60 -7.76
CA ALA A 136 -17.37 -17.94 -6.86
C ALA A 136 -18.39 -16.79 -6.82
N THR A 137 -19.65 -17.12 -6.56
CA THR A 137 -20.73 -16.13 -6.46
C THR A 137 -21.38 -16.13 -5.10
N SER A 138 -21.89 -14.98 -4.69
CA SER A 138 -22.71 -14.82 -3.49
C SER A 138 -24.06 -14.20 -3.84
N HIS A 139 -25.12 -14.77 -3.28
CA HIS A 139 -26.51 -14.35 -3.48
C HIS A 139 -27.15 -13.78 -2.21
N ASP A 140 -26.41 -13.72 -1.11
CA ASP A 140 -26.88 -13.32 0.22
C ASP A 140 -26.11 -12.11 0.79
N GLY A 141 -25.61 -11.25 -0.09
CA GLY A 141 -24.87 -10.04 0.30
C GLY A 141 -23.46 -10.36 0.82
N GLY A 142 -22.82 -11.40 0.29
CA GLY A 142 -21.43 -11.76 0.60
C GLY A 142 -21.25 -12.64 1.82
N VAL A 143 -22.32 -13.16 2.43
CA VAL A 143 -22.24 -14.01 3.64
C VAL A 143 -21.77 -15.42 3.27
N THR A 144 -22.27 -15.98 2.17
CA THR A 144 -21.84 -17.29 1.65
C THR A 144 -21.41 -17.20 0.19
N TRP A 145 -20.46 -18.08 -0.18
CA TRP A 145 -19.83 -18.10 -1.50
C TRP A 145 -19.88 -19.50 -2.11
N GLN A 146 -20.46 -19.60 -3.31
CA GLN A 146 -20.55 -20.84 -4.06
C GLN A 146 -19.53 -20.85 -5.20
N LYS A 147 -18.58 -21.79 -5.17
CA LYS A 147 -17.64 -22.01 -6.28
C LYS A 147 -18.40 -22.49 -7.52
N SER A 148 -18.09 -21.90 -8.68
CA SER A 148 -18.68 -22.30 -9.96
C SER A 148 -18.32 -23.74 -10.35
N GLU A 149 -19.26 -24.47 -10.94
CA GLU A 149 -19.05 -25.81 -11.49
C GLU A 149 -18.13 -25.80 -12.73
N LYS A 150 -17.92 -24.63 -13.34
CA LYS A 150 -17.03 -24.43 -14.49
C LYS A 150 -15.57 -24.21 -14.09
N ASN A 151 -15.26 -24.22 -12.79
CA ASN A 151 -13.90 -24.00 -12.31
C ASN A 151 -12.96 -25.20 -12.64
N PRO A 152 -11.66 -24.92 -12.87
CA PRO A 152 -11.08 -23.59 -13.06
C PRO A 152 -11.49 -23.00 -14.42
N ILE A 153 -11.91 -21.73 -14.45
CA ILE A 153 -12.32 -21.05 -15.68
C ILE A 153 -11.13 -20.77 -16.61
N ILE A 154 -9.93 -20.65 -16.05
CA ILE A 154 -8.66 -20.66 -16.79
C ILE A 154 -7.70 -21.61 -16.08
N GLU A 155 -7.23 -22.66 -16.75
CA GLU A 155 -6.33 -23.65 -16.12
C GLU A 155 -4.91 -23.10 -15.85
N GLY A 156 -4.47 -22.11 -16.63
CA GLY A 156 -3.16 -21.50 -16.49
C GLY A 156 -2.80 -20.59 -17.67
N ALA A 157 -1.54 -20.18 -17.75
CA ALA A 157 -1.04 -19.27 -18.78
C ALA A 157 -1.34 -19.74 -20.22
N PRO A 158 -1.41 -18.83 -21.22
CA PRO A 158 -1.61 -19.18 -22.62
C PRO A 158 -0.70 -20.30 -23.13
N ALA A 159 -1.17 -21.10 -24.09
CA ALA A 159 -0.41 -22.22 -24.62
C ALA A 159 0.96 -21.76 -25.18
N LYS A 160 2.01 -22.54 -24.89
CA LYS A 160 3.41 -22.27 -25.32
C LYS A 160 4.05 -21.01 -24.72
N MET A 161 3.40 -20.32 -23.79
CA MET A 161 4.01 -19.20 -23.05
C MET A 161 4.71 -19.70 -21.79
N SER A 162 5.99 -19.41 -21.66
CA SER A 162 6.76 -19.60 -20.43
C SER A 162 6.66 -18.33 -19.58
N VAL A 163 5.92 -18.42 -18.47
CA VAL A 163 5.69 -17.31 -17.56
C VAL A 163 6.60 -17.40 -16.34
N THR A 164 6.83 -16.28 -15.65
CA THR A 164 7.43 -16.24 -14.30
C THR A 164 6.38 -16.34 -13.19
N GLY A 165 5.13 -16.02 -13.51
CA GLY A 165 3.97 -16.05 -12.63
C GLY A 165 2.68 -15.94 -13.45
N PHE A 166 1.58 -16.46 -12.91
CA PHE A 166 0.24 -16.35 -13.50
C PHE A 166 -0.79 -16.36 -12.36
N ARG A 167 -1.10 -15.20 -11.80
CA ARG A 167 -1.96 -15.05 -10.61
C ARG A 167 -2.58 -13.65 -10.51
N ASP A 168 -3.35 -13.44 -9.47
CA ASP A 168 -3.96 -12.19 -9.01
C ASP A 168 -4.84 -11.53 -10.09
N PRO A 169 -5.99 -12.15 -10.45
CA PRO A 169 -6.94 -11.56 -11.38
C PRO A 169 -7.48 -10.25 -10.82
N PHE A 170 -7.47 -9.22 -11.66
CA PHE A 170 -8.15 -7.96 -11.42
C PHE A 170 -9.12 -7.67 -12.55
N VAL A 171 -10.42 -7.57 -12.23
CA VAL A 171 -11.51 -7.49 -13.19
C VAL A 171 -12.34 -6.24 -12.98
N SER A 172 -12.60 -5.51 -14.06
CA SER A 172 -13.48 -4.33 -14.07
C SER A 172 -13.89 -4.01 -15.51
N ASP A 173 -14.89 -3.15 -15.66
CA ASP A 173 -15.06 -2.38 -16.89
C ASP A 173 -13.97 -1.28 -16.95
N TRP A 174 -13.43 -1.03 -18.15
CA TRP A 174 -12.44 0.03 -18.36
C TRP A 174 -12.77 0.80 -19.64
N PRO A 175 -13.49 1.94 -19.52
CA PRO A 175 -13.86 2.77 -20.67
C PRO A 175 -12.67 3.21 -21.53
N ALA A 176 -11.49 3.37 -20.93
CA ALA A 176 -10.26 3.67 -21.66
C ALA A 176 -9.83 2.54 -22.61
N LEU A 177 -9.98 1.27 -22.19
CA LEU A 177 -9.75 0.12 -23.07
C LEU A 177 -10.85 -0.03 -24.12
N ASP A 178 -12.12 0.20 -23.76
CA ASP A 178 -13.23 0.18 -24.72
C ASP A 178 -12.98 1.15 -25.87
N LYS A 179 -12.52 2.37 -25.54
CA LYS A 179 -12.20 3.41 -26.51
C LYS A 179 -11.10 2.98 -27.47
N VAL A 180 -10.02 2.38 -26.96
CA VAL A 180 -8.86 1.97 -27.78
C VAL A 180 -9.17 0.72 -28.60
N ARG A 181 -9.97 -0.20 -28.06
CA ARG A 181 -10.40 -1.43 -28.75
C ARG A 181 -11.55 -1.22 -29.71
N GLY A 182 -12.38 -0.20 -29.50
CA GLY A 182 -13.64 -0.02 -30.21
C GLY A 182 -14.70 -1.08 -29.87
N ALA A 183 -14.59 -1.72 -28.70
CA ALA A 183 -15.51 -2.78 -28.26
C ALA A 183 -15.67 -2.76 -26.74
N GLN A 184 -16.92 -2.78 -26.27
CA GLN A 184 -17.24 -2.89 -24.84
C GLN A 184 -17.03 -4.32 -24.33
N ALA A 185 -16.42 -4.46 -23.16
CA ALA A 185 -16.27 -5.73 -22.47
C ALA A 185 -15.99 -5.50 -20.97
N LEU A 186 -16.14 -6.54 -20.17
CA LEU A 186 -15.35 -6.66 -18.95
C LEU A 186 -13.91 -7.01 -19.33
N TYR A 187 -12.95 -6.59 -18.52
CA TYR A 187 -11.54 -6.89 -18.74
C TYR A 187 -10.93 -7.53 -17.52
N GLY A 188 -9.99 -8.44 -17.74
CA GLY A 188 -9.23 -9.10 -16.69
C GLY A 188 -7.73 -8.91 -16.90
N LEU A 189 -7.02 -8.57 -15.82
CA LEU A 189 -5.57 -8.53 -15.77
C LEU A 189 -5.05 -9.68 -14.92
N ILE A 190 -4.13 -10.47 -15.47
CA ILE A 190 -3.43 -11.53 -14.74
C ILE A 190 -1.97 -11.16 -14.57
N SER A 191 -1.56 -11.01 -13.32
CA SER A 191 -0.23 -10.55 -12.92
C SER A 191 0.83 -11.63 -13.11
N GLY A 192 2.01 -11.22 -13.57
CA GLY A 192 3.15 -12.11 -13.70
C GLY A 192 4.29 -11.54 -14.52
N GLY A 193 4.79 -12.34 -15.45
CA GLY A 193 5.88 -11.98 -16.33
C GLY A 193 6.12 -13.07 -17.36
N ILE A 194 6.88 -12.75 -18.39
CA ILE A 194 7.25 -13.68 -19.45
C ILE A 194 8.76 -13.93 -19.33
N GLN A 195 9.12 -15.21 -19.19
CA GLN A 195 10.51 -15.61 -18.95
C GLN A 195 11.42 -15.12 -20.08
N GLY A 196 12.45 -14.34 -19.73
CA GLY A 196 13.42 -13.76 -20.67
C GLY A 196 12.94 -12.51 -21.42
N ALA A 197 11.70 -12.06 -21.20
CA ALA A 197 11.19 -10.80 -21.77
C ALA A 197 11.04 -9.72 -20.69
N GLY A 198 10.47 -10.07 -19.54
CA GLY A 198 10.26 -9.14 -18.43
C GLY A 198 8.91 -9.31 -17.73
N PRO A 199 8.70 -8.56 -16.63
CA PRO A 199 7.44 -8.54 -15.93
C PRO A 199 6.35 -7.90 -16.81
N THR A 200 5.12 -8.36 -16.67
CA THR A 200 3.96 -7.81 -17.38
C THR A 200 2.66 -8.21 -16.70
N THR A 201 1.55 -7.73 -17.22
CA THR A 201 0.22 -8.25 -16.93
C THR A 201 -0.43 -8.73 -18.22
N LEU A 202 -1.10 -9.88 -18.16
CA LEU A 202 -1.77 -10.50 -19.29
C LEU A 202 -3.20 -10.01 -19.34
N LEU A 203 -3.58 -9.36 -20.44
CA LEU A 203 -4.90 -8.78 -20.65
C LEU A 203 -5.85 -9.81 -21.27
N TYR A 204 -7.08 -9.83 -20.76
CA TYR A 204 -8.19 -10.62 -21.26
C TYR A 204 -9.42 -9.73 -21.43
N SER A 205 -10.24 -9.99 -22.45
CA SER A 205 -11.63 -9.55 -22.49
C SER A 205 -12.54 -10.65 -21.98
N ILE A 206 -13.59 -10.27 -21.26
CA ILE A 206 -14.54 -11.17 -20.60
C ILE A 206 -15.94 -10.82 -21.12
N ASP A 207 -16.72 -11.85 -21.43
CA ASP A 207 -18.13 -11.71 -21.79
C ASP A 207 -18.94 -11.31 -20.54
N PRO A 208 -19.54 -10.10 -20.49
CA PRO A 208 -20.30 -9.65 -19.31
C PRO A 208 -21.56 -10.49 -19.03
N GLU A 209 -22.08 -11.23 -20.01
CA GLU A 209 -23.23 -12.13 -19.82
C GLU A 209 -22.80 -13.53 -19.38
N ARG A 210 -21.52 -13.87 -19.55
CA ARG A 210 -20.94 -15.18 -19.28
C ARG A 210 -19.53 -15.00 -18.75
N GLU A 211 -19.42 -14.58 -17.49
CA GLU A 211 -18.16 -14.15 -16.89
C GLU A 211 -17.09 -15.26 -16.80
N GLU A 212 -17.45 -16.52 -17.05
CA GLU A 212 -16.50 -17.62 -17.24
C GLU A 212 -15.73 -17.55 -18.58
N ASN A 213 -16.22 -16.79 -19.57
CA ASN A 213 -15.67 -16.77 -20.93
C ASN A 213 -14.62 -15.68 -21.09
N TRP A 214 -13.36 -16.06 -20.90
CA TRP A 214 -12.20 -15.18 -21.00
C TRP A 214 -11.47 -15.38 -22.34
N ARG A 215 -11.28 -14.29 -23.09
CA ARG A 215 -10.47 -14.27 -24.33
C ARG A 215 -9.18 -13.51 -24.09
N TYR A 216 -8.06 -14.19 -24.28
CA TYR A 216 -6.72 -13.59 -24.18
C TYR A 216 -6.48 -12.54 -25.28
N LEU A 217 -5.97 -11.37 -24.89
CA LEU A 217 -5.69 -10.24 -25.79
C LEU A 217 -4.18 -9.94 -25.95
N GLY A 218 -3.33 -10.50 -25.10
CA GLY A 218 -1.87 -10.26 -25.14
C GLY A 218 -1.31 -9.73 -23.82
N PRO A 219 0.03 -9.60 -23.70
CA PRO A 219 0.64 -8.86 -22.60
C PRO A 219 0.38 -7.36 -22.78
N LEU A 220 -0.09 -6.69 -21.73
CA LEU A 220 -0.47 -5.28 -21.78
C LEU A 220 0.75 -4.34 -21.80
N VAL A 221 1.80 -4.68 -21.04
CA VAL A 221 2.99 -3.83 -20.89
C VAL A 221 4.22 -4.56 -21.42
N ASP A 222 5.01 -3.85 -22.24
CA ASP A 222 6.31 -4.34 -22.70
C ASP A 222 7.41 -3.52 -22.00
N ILE A 223 8.01 -4.09 -20.96
CA ILE A 223 9.21 -3.53 -20.32
C ILE A 223 10.24 -4.63 -20.09
N PRO A 224 11.54 -4.32 -20.18
CA PRO A 224 12.58 -5.30 -19.90
C PRO A 224 12.62 -5.64 -18.41
N GLU A 225 13.17 -6.83 -18.13
CA GLU A 225 13.55 -7.23 -16.77
C GLU A 225 14.32 -6.12 -16.05
N ARG A 226 13.91 -5.87 -14.81
CA ARG A 226 14.50 -4.89 -13.91
C ARG A 226 14.55 -3.45 -14.43
N LYS A 227 13.59 -3.06 -15.26
CA LYS A 227 13.49 -1.67 -15.73
C LYS A 227 13.40 -0.71 -14.53
N GLN A 228 14.29 0.26 -14.51
CA GLN A 228 14.27 1.39 -13.57
C GLN A 228 14.47 2.68 -14.38
N SER A 229 13.52 3.62 -14.29
CA SER A 229 13.53 4.84 -15.10
C SER A 229 14.43 5.92 -14.51
N SER A 230 14.53 5.94 -13.18
CA SER A 230 15.35 6.83 -12.37
C SER A 230 15.90 6.04 -11.18
N LYS A 231 17.20 6.19 -10.91
CA LYS A 231 17.82 5.57 -9.72
C LYS A 231 17.28 6.12 -8.40
N ARG A 232 16.69 7.31 -8.43
CA ARG A 232 16.22 8.03 -7.25
C ARG A 232 14.70 8.05 -7.17
N TRP A 233 14.04 8.48 -8.23
CA TRP A 233 12.60 8.83 -8.22
C TRP A 233 11.66 7.70 -8.64
N SER A 234 12.21 6.54 -9.04
CA SER A 234 11.42 5.36 -9.39
C SER A 234 11.99 4.09 -8.77
N GLY A 235 11.10 3.17 -8.45
CA GLY A 235 11.48 1.80 -8.13
C GLY A 235 11.91 1.01 -9.36
N ASN A 236 12.29 -0.23 -9.10
CA ASN A 236 12.65 -1.22 -10.09
C ASN A 236 11.44 -2.12 -10.35
N PHE A 237 11.03 -2.25 -11.61
CA PHE A 237 9.88 -3.08 -11.97
C PHE A 237 10.13 -4.60 -11.87
N GLY A 238 11.34 -5.02 -11.52
CA GLY A 238 11.63 -6.39 -11.13
C GLY A 238 11.58 -7.39 -12.29
N MET A 239 11.36 -8.65 -11.95
CA MET A 239 11.31 -9.81 -12.83
C MET A 239 9.89 -10.33 -13.02
N ASN A 240 9.03 -10.13 -12.01
CA ASN A 240 7.65 -10.60 -11.98
C ASN A 240 6.77 -9.56 -11.29
N TRP A 241 5.51 -9.46 -11.73
CA TRP A 241 4.49 -8.65 -11.08
C TRP A 241 3.44 -9.47 -10.34
N GLU A 242 2.87 -8.84 -9.33
CA GLU A 242 1.77 -9.30 -8.48
C GLU A 242 0.74 -8.17 -8.31
N CYS A 243 -0.51 -8.54 -8.03
CA CYS A 243 -1.58 -7.60 -7.67
C CYS A 243 -1.69 -6.38 -8.61
N VAL A 244 -1.57 -6.58 -9.92
CA VAL A 244 -1.66 -5.49 -10.89
C VAL A 244 -3.09 -5.00 -10.98
N ASN A 245 -3.32 -3.70 -10.79
CA ASN A 245 -4.63 -3.07 -11.01
C ASN A 245 -4.52 -1.96 -12.04
N PHE A 246 -5.54 -1.82 -12.89
CA PHE A 246 -5.69 -0.70 -13.82
C PHE A 246 -6.78 0.27 -13.36
N MET A 247 -6.52 1.56 -13.55
CA MET A 247 -7.48 2.61 -13.26
C MET A 247 -7.25 3.84 -14.14
N THR A 248 -8.32 4.56 -14.40
CA THR A 248 -8.27 5.91 -14.97
C THR A 248 -8.55 6.90 -13.85
N LEU A 249 -7.68 7.89 -13.67
CA LEU A 249 -7.82 8.95 -12.66
C LEU A 249 -8.00 10.30 -13.36
N GLN A 250 -8.80 11.17 -12.75
CA GLN A 250 -9.22 12.44 -13.34
C GLN A 250 -8.97 13.62 -12.41
N SER A 251 -8.65 14.78 -13.01
CA SER A 251 -8.49 16.06 -12.33
C SER A 251 -8.99 17.17 -13.26
N GLY A 252 -10.18 17.72 -12.97
CA GLY A 252 -10.87 18.61 -13.90
C GLY A 252 -11.19 17.89 -15.22
N SER A 253 -10.76 18.47 -16.35
CA SER A 253 -10.93 17.86 -17.68
C SER A 253 -9.80 16.89 -18.07
N VAL A 254 -8.76 16.76 -17.24
CA VAL A 254 -7.61 15.91 -17.55
C VAL A 254 -7.85 14.52 -16.99
N SER A 255 -7.61 13.52 -17.83
CA SER A 255 -7.67 12.10 -17.49
C SER A 255 -6.33 11.45 -17.82
N ARG A 256 -5.91 10.52 -16.96
CA ARG A 256 -4.69 9.72 -17.13
C ARG A 256 -4.95 8.29 -16.69
N ASP A 257 -4.36 7.35 -17.41
CA ASP A 257 -4.45 5.92 -17.11
C ASP A 257 -3.25 5.50 -16.26
N PHE A 258 -3.49 4.61 -15.31
CA PHE A 258 -2.52 4.15 -14.33
C PHE A 258 -2.57 2.64 -14.15
N LEU A 259 -1.40 2.08 -13.83
CA LEU A 259 -1.26 0.77 -13.23
C LEU A 259 -0.61 0.93 -11.85
N ILE A 260 -1.13 0.23 -10.84
CA ILE A 260 -0.37 -0.08 -9.62
C ILE A 260 0.11 -1.53 -9.75
N VAL A 261 1.33 -1.81 -9.30
CA VAL A 261 1.99 -3.12 -9.46
C VAL A 261 2.79 -3.47 -8.21
N GLY A 262 2.67 -4.69 -7.72
CA GLY A 262 3.67 -5.30 -6.85
C GLY A 262 4.80 -5.85 -7.71
N ALA A 263 6.04 -5.39 -7.52
CA ALA A 263 7.21 -5.85 -8.28
C ALA A 263 8.14 -6.71 -7.42
N GLU A 264 8.45 -7.92 -7.89
CA GLU A 264 9.38 -8.87 -7.29
C GLU A 264 10.68 -8.98 -8.09
N GLY A 265 11.79 -9.30 -7.43
CA GLY A 265 13.05 -9.66 -8.10
C GLY A 265 14.00 -8.51 -8.38
N ASP A 266 13.84 -7.41 -7.65
CA ASP A 266 14.87 -6.38 -7.49
C ASP A 266 16.02 -6.87 -6.59
N VAL A 267 17.04 -6.03 -6.43
CA VAL A 267 18.07 -6.14 -5.39
C VAL A 267 17.68 -5.25 -4.21
N GLU A 268 17.96 -5.71 -2.99
CA GLU A 268 17.65 -4.98 -1.76
C GLU A 268 18.24 -3.55 -1.78
N ARG A 269 17.49 -2.59 -1.25
CA ARG A 269 17.91 -1.18 -1.30
C ARG A 269 19.13 -0.98 -0.42
N LYS A 270 20.09 -0.17 -0.89
CA LYS A 270 21.38 0.06 -0.19
C LYS A 270 21.24 0.51 1.26
N HIS A 271 20.26 1.37 1.57
CA HIS A 271 20.04 1.85 2.93
C HIS A 271 19.50 0.76 3.87
N ILE A 272 18.76 -0.22 3.33
CA ILE A 272 18.31 -1.40 4.08
C ILE A 272 19.52 -2.32 4.32
N LEU A 273 20.31 -2.62 3.29
CA LEU A 273 21.53 -3.43 3.44
C LEU A 273 22.53 -2.82 4.45
N GLY A 274 22.66 -1.49 4.46
CA GLY A 274 23.56 -0.78 5.37
C GLY A 274 23.14 -0.83 6.85
N GLY A 275 21.87 -1.13 7.15
CA GLY A 275 21.36 -1.19 8.52
C GLY A 275 21.72 -2.47 9.29
N GLY A 276 22.13 -3.52 8.58
CA GLY A 276 22.46 -4.83 9.15
C GLY A 276 21.22 -5.62 9.60
N LEU A 277 21.25 -6.93 9.37
CA LEU A 277 20.22 -7.86 9.86
C LEU A 277 20.71 -8.53 11.15
N PRO A 278 19.88 -8.57 12.21
CA PRO A 278 20.17 -9.38 13.38
C PRO A 278 20.47 -10.84 13.04
N PRO A 279 21.41 -11.48 13.76
CA PRO A 279 21.65 -12.92 13.61
C PRO A 279 20.38 -13.72 13.86
N GLY A 280 20.05 -14.63 12.93
CA GLY A 280 18.90 -15.53 13.06
C GLY A 280 17.56 -14.99 12.54
N LEU A 281 17.48 -13.71 12.14
CA LEU A 281 16.32 -13.22 11.38
C LEU A 281 16.46 -13.55 9.89
N PRO A 282 15.37 -13.94 9.22
CA PRO A 282 15.37 -14.07 7.78
C PRO A 282 15.62 -12.71 7.11
N ALA A 283 16.22 -12.73 5.92
CA ALA A 283 16.25 -11.55 5.09
C ALA A 283 14.81 -11.16 4.68
N ARG A 284 14.56 -9.86 4.55
CA ARG A 284 13.29 -9.36 4.02
C ARG A 284 13.05 -9.86 2.60
N THR A 285 11.78 -9.96 2.24
CA THR A 285 11.40 -10.23 0.87
C THR A 285 11.65 -8.99 0.03
N ILE A 286 12.51 -9.07 -0.98
CA ILE A 286 12.81 -7.92 -1.84
C ILE A 286 11.66 -7.70 -2.82
N ARG A 287 10.82 -6.72 -2.49
CA ARG A 287 9.65 -6.33 -3.28
C ARG A 287 9.35 -4.84 -3.14
N GLN A 288 8.58 -4.31 -4.09
CA GLN A 288 8.22 -2.89 -4.13
C GLN A 288 6.79 -2.70 -4.61
N GLN A 289 6.03 -1.83 -3.95
CA GLN A 289 4.74 -1.38 -4.46
C GLN A 289 4.91 -0.11 -5.31
N LEU A 290 4.71 -0.26 -6.61
CA LEU A 290 4.97 0.78 -7.60
C LEU A 290 3.70 1.19 -8.33
N TRP A 291 3.78 2.32 -9.01
CA TRP A 291 2.78 2.73 -9.99
C TRP A 291 3.44 3.27 -11.25
N MET A 292 2.69 3.24 -12.35
CA MET A 292 3.04 3.86 -13.62
C MET A 292 1.82 4.53 -14.25
N SER A 293 2.05 5.63 -14.97
CA SER A 293 1.04 6.26 -15.83
C SER A 293 1.55 6.32 -17.26
N GLY A 294 0.64 6.18 -18.22
CA GLY A 294 1.00 5.98 -19.61
C GLY A 294 -0.20 6.10 -20.55
N ASN A 295 0.06 5.81 -21.82
CA ASN A 295 -0.95 5.85 -22.86
C ASN A 295 -1.32 4.43 -23.29
N LEU A 296 -2.60 4.20 -23.52
CA LEU A 296 -3.08 3.01 -24.22
C LEU A 296 -3.01 3.24 -25.74
N GLU A 297 -2.50 2.26 -26.46
CA GLU A 297 -2.41 2.27 -27.92
C GLU A 297 -2.76 0.90 -28.52
N THR A 298 -3.22 0.91 -29.76
CA THR A 298 -3.48 -0.30 -30.54
C THR A 298 -2.27 -0.60 -31.42
N VAL A 299 -1.72 -1.82 -31.30
CA VAL A 299 -0.61 -2.31 -32.12
C VAL A 299 -1.06 -3.58 -32.84
N GLY A 300 -1.50 -3.44 -34.09
CA GLY A 300 -2.18 -4.52 -34.80
C GLY A 300 -3.52 -4.84 -34.15
N GLU A 301 -3.71 -6.09 -33.71
CA GLU A 301 -4.91 -6.51 -32.94
C GLU A 301 -4.72 -6.42 -31.42
N ALA A 302 -3.50 -6.11 -30.95
CA ALA A 302 -3.18 -6.05 -29.52
C ALA A 302 -3.36 -4.63 -28.96
N VAL A 303 -3.64 -4.56 -27.66
CA VAL A 303 -3.60 -3.30 -26.90
C VAL A 303 -2.34 -3.26 -26.06
N LYS A 304 -1.65 -2.12 -26.07
CA LYS A 304 -0.43 -1.88 -25.29
C LYS A 304 -0.59 -0.65 -24.42
N PHE A 305 -0.08 -0.75 -23.19
CA PHE A 305 0.11 0.38 -22.30
C PHE A 305 1.58 0.81 -22.37
N ARG A 306 1.81 2.09 -22.68
CA ARG A 306 3.14 2.71 -22.80
C ARG A 306 3.39 3.64 -21.61
N PRO A 307 4.14 3.21 -20.59
CA PRO A 307 4.45 4.03 -19.43
C PRO A 307 5.25 5.27 -19.82
N THR A 308 4.93 6.40 -19.21
CA THR A 308 5.59 7.70 -19.40
C THR A 308 6.19 8.23 -18.10
N ILE A 309 5.49 8.05 -16.98
CA ILE A 309 5.93 8.42 -15.63
C ILE A 309 5.67 7.25 -14.68
N ASN A 310 6.44 7.16 -13.59
CA ASN A 310 6.32 6.10 -12.61
C ASN A 310 6.94 6.49 -11.26
N GLY A 311 6.42 5.89 -10.20
CA GLY A 311 6.82 6.14 -8.83
C GLY A 311 6.45 5.00 -7.89
N PHE A 312 6.48 5.29 -6.60
CA PHE A 312 6.12 4.37 -5.54
C PHE A 312 4.69 4.66 -5.08
N VAL A 313 3.91 3.61 -4.82
CA VAL A 313 2.67 3.76 -4.04
C VAL A 313 3.02 3.91 -2.56
N ASP A 314 4.08 3.22 -2.14
CA ASP A 314 4.62 3.30 -0.79
C ASP A 314 6.14 3.07 -0.82
N HIS A 315 6.87 3.80 0.02
CA HIS A 315 8.31 3.73 0.08
C HIS A 315 8.85 2.71 1.10
N GLY A 316 8.03 2.19 2.00
CA GLY A 316 8.42 1.23 3.02
C GLY A 316 8.09 -0.22 2.63
N CYS A 317 7.57 -1.01 3.58
CA CYS A 317 7.32 -2.44 3.40
C CYS A 317 5.93 -2.80 2.86
N TYR A 318 5.07 -1.81 2.65
CA TYR A 318 3.72 -1.97 2.08
C TYR A 318 3.75 -2.69 0.71
N TYR A 319 2.84 -3.63 0.52
CA TYR A 319 2.77 -4.45 -0.69
C TYR A 319 1.36 -4.97 -0.99
N ALA A 320 1.21 -5.68 -2.11
CA ALA A 320 -0.02 -6.35 -2.53
C ALA A 320 -1.24 -5.41 -2.61
N ALA A 321 -1.04 -4.21 -3.15
CA ALA A 321 -2.11 -3.22 -3.24
C ALA A 321 -3.27 -3.71 -4.13
N ASN A 322 -4.50 -3.55 -3.65
CA ASN A 322 -5.72 -3.88 -4.39
C ASN A 322 -6.74 -2.76 -4.22
N SER A 323 -7.45 -2.42 -5.29
CA SER A 323 -8.21 -1.18 -5.40
C SER A 323 -9.62 -1.38 -5.94
N PHE A 324 -10.51 -0.44 -5.64
CA PHE A 324 -11.84 -0.39 -6.22
C PHE A 324 -12.31 1.05 -6.41
N LEU A 325 -13.25 1.23 -7.34
CA LEU A 325 -13.94 2.50 -7.50
C LEU A 325 -15.13 2.50 -6.56
N ASP A 326 -15.12 3.39 -5.57
CA ASP A 326 -16.29 3.55 -4.70
C ASP A 326 -17.42 4.21 -5.49
N ALA A 327 -18.45 3.44 -5.83
CA ALA A 327 -19.57 3.94 -6.61
C ALA A 327 -20.32 5.11 -5.94
N ARG A 328 -20.24 5.25 -4.61
CA ARG A 328 -20.88 6.36 -3.89
C ARG A 328 -20.16 7.68 -4.07
N SER A 329 -18.84 7.67 -3.87
CA SER A 329 -18.03 8.88 -3.87
C SER A 329 -17.28 9.13 -5.18
N GLN A 330 -17.28 8.15 -6.09
CA GLN A 330 -16.50 8.13 -7.33
C GLN A 330 -14.98 8.26 -7.10
N ARG A 331 -14.52 7.88 -5.90
CA ARG A 331 -13.10 7.88 -5.52
C ARG A 331 -12.50 6.48 -5.69
N ARG A 332 -11.22 6.43 -6.06
CA ARG A 332 -10.46 5.18 -6.13
C ARG A 332 -9.84 4.93 -4.76
N ILE A 333 -10.27 3.86 -4.09
CA ILE A 333 -9.77 3.46 -2.78
C ILE A 333 -8.86 2.25 -2.95
N VAL A 334 -7.75 2.23 -2.20
CA VAL A 334 -6.73 1.19 -2.25
C VAL A 334 -6.45 0.67 -0.84
N HIS A 335 -6.41 -0.64 -0.72
CA HIS A 335 -5.92 -1.37 0.46
C HIS A 335 -4.60 -2.05 0.11
N GLY A 336 -3.72 -2.23 1.09
CA GLY A 336 -2.51 -3.02 0.93
C GLY A 336 -2.11 -3.70 2.22
N TRP A 337 -1.05 -4.49 2.16
CA TRP A 337 -0.53 -5.30 3.26
C TRP A 337 0.79 -4.73 3.78
N ILE A 338 0.94 -4.71 5.10
CA ILE A 338 2.16 -4.39 5.81
C ILE A 338 2.67 -5.71 6.43
N PRO A 339 3.80 -6.25 5.92
CA PRO A 339 4.34 -7.52 6.35
C PRO A 339 5.09 -7.44 7.68
N GLU A 340 5.06 -8.53 8.44
CA GLU A 340 5.85 -8.70 9.66
C GLU A 340 7.20 -9.38 9.37
N GLU A 341 8.07 -8.70 8.64
CA GLU A 341 9.38 -9.26 8.22
C GLU A 341 10.56 -8.80 9.08
N ASP A 342 10.29 -8.02 10.12
CA ASP A 342 11.30 -7.42 10.98
C ASP A 342 11.40 -8.06 12.37
N CYS A 343 10.69 -9.17 12.60
CA CYS A 343 10.77 -9.95 13.83
C CYS A 343 10.88 -11.46 13.52
N SER A 344 11.15 -12.27 14.54
CA SER A 344 11.17 -13.71 14.39
C SER A 344 9.76 -14.28 14.26
N LEU A 345 9.63 -15.45 13.63
CA LEU A 345 8.37 -16.19 13.58
C LEU A 345 7.90 -16.63 14.99
N GLU A 346 8.84 -16.87 15.91
CA GLU A 346 8.52 -17.15 17.31
C GLU A 346 7.83 -15.96 17.97
N TYR A 347 8.36 -14.74 17.79
CA TYR A 347 7.72 -13.53 18.29
C TYR A 347 6.33 -13.32 17.68
N ALA A 348 6.17 -13.57 16.37
CA ALA A 348 4.86 -13.52 15.70
C ALA A 348 3.86 -14.53 16.29
N ARG A 349 4.32 -15.75 16.62
CA ARG A 349 3.49 -16.79 17.27
C ARG A 349 3.12 -16.40 18.70
N GLU A 350 4.03 -15.77 19.45
CA GLU A 350 3.77 -15.30 20.81
C GLU A 350 2.73 -14.19 20.86
N LYS A 351 2.81 -13.21 19.94
CA LYS A 351 1.80 -12.14 19.83
C LYS A 351 0.47 -12.62 19.21
N GLY A 352 0.49 -13.74 18.49
CA GLY A 352 -0.70 -14.41 17.94
C GLY A 352 -1.24 -13.81 16.64
N TRP A 353 -0.47 -12.96 15.96
CA TRP A 353 -0.78 -12.37 14.67
C TRP A 353 0.50 -12.15 13.85
N ASN A 354 0.42 -12.09 12.53
CA ASN A 354 1.54 -11.84 11.63
C ASN A 354 1.05 -11.06 10.40
N GLY A 355 1.50 -9.81 10.28
CA GLY A 355 1.10 -8.87 9.24
C GLY A 355 -0.16 -8.07 9.61
N SER A 356 -0.38 -6.98 8.89
CA SER A 356 -1.59 -6.17 8.99
C SER A 356 -1.99 -5.62 7.62
N LEU A 357 -3.25 -5.23 7.44
CA LEU A 357 -3.60 -4.36 6.33
C LEU A 357 -3.32 -2.91 6.71
N ALA A 358 -2.76 -2.17 5.76
CA ALA A 358 -2.60 -0.72 5.85
C ALA A 358 -3.97 -0.02 5.97
N ILE A 359 -3.96 1.21 6.46
CA ILE A 359 -5.15 2.06 6.39
C ILE A 359 -5.57 2.24 4.92
N PRO A 360 -6.88 2.35 4.62
CA PRO A 360 -7.34 2.64 3.27
C PRO A 360 -6.77 3.96 2.77
N ARG A 361 -6.34 3.98 1.52
CA ARG A 361 -5.79 5.17 0.85
C ARG A 361 -6.70 5.58 -0.28
N GLU A 362 -6.89 6.88 -0.44
CA GLU A 362 -7.43 7.44 -1.68
C GLU A 362 -6.29 7.65 -2.66
N ILE A 363 -6.47 7.18 -3.90
CA ILE A 363 -5.57 7.48 -5.01
C ILE A 363 -6.30 8.33 -6.05
N PHE A 364 -5.67 9.42 -6.48
CA PHE A 364 -6.28 10.39 -7.39
C PHE A 364 -5.24 11.02 -8.33
N LEU A 365 -5.68 11.77 -9.34
CA LEU A 365 -4.76 12.54 -10.17
C LEU A 365 -4.45 13.87 -9.47
N LEU A 366 -3.28 13.96 -8.86
CA LEU A 366 -2.83 15.20 -8.21
C LEU A 366 -2.31 16.16 -9.28
N THR A 367 -2.90 17.35 -9.34
CA THR A 367 -2.49 18.43 -10.23
C THR A 367 -2.02 19.63 -9.42
N ILE A 368 -0.78 20.08 -9.64
CA ILE A 368 -0.23 21.28 -9.02
C ILE A 368 0.08 22.30 -10.12
N LYS A 369 -0.61 23.43 -10.09
CA LYS A 369 -0.48 24.49 -11.10
C LYS A 369 0.58 25.51 -10.71
N ARG A 370 1.04 26.26 -11.71
CA ARG A 370 1.94 27.42 -11.54
C ARG A 370 3.28 27.06 -10.88
N ILE A 371 3.76 25.85 -11.17
CA ILE A 371 5.04 25.33 -10.69
C ILE A 371 6.16 25.94 -11.52
N THR A 372 7.26 26.29 -10.86
CA THR A 372 8.47 26.83 -11.51
C THR A 372 9.66 25.90 -11.37
N ARG A 373 9.84 25.26 -10.21
CA ARG A 373 10.92 24.31 -9.93
C ARG A 373 10.60 23.45 -8.72
N ALA A 374 11.30 22.33 -8.59
CA ALA A 374 11.42 21.62 -7.31
C ALA A 374 12.51 22.27 -6.45
N LEU A 375 12.64 21.81 -5.21
CA LEU A 375 13.55 22.40 -4.23
C LEU A 375 15.01 22.33 -4.70
N ARG A 376 15.48 21.15 -5.10
CA ARG A 376 16.85 20.94 -5.58
C ARG A 376 16.90 20.15 -6.88
N SER A 377 16.12 19.07 -7.00
CA SER A 377 16.12 18.24 -8.20
C SER A 377 15.60 19.01 -9.44
N PRO A 378 16.26 18.88 -10.60
CA PRO A 378 15.67 19.32 -11.85
C PRO A 378 14.36 18.59 -12.13
N LEU A 379 13.30 19.30 -12.53
CA LEU A 379 11.97 18.71 -12.74
C LEU A 379 11.98 17.51 -13.70
N HIS A 380 12.82 17.56 -14.75
CA HIS A 380 12.92 16.50 -15.75
C HIS A 380 13.59 15.21 -15.25
N GLU A 381 14.26 15.24 -14.09
CA GLU A 381 14.85 14.04 -13.47
C GLU A 381 13.87 13.30 -12.55
N ILE A 382 12.77 13.95 -12.18
CA ILE A 382 11.74 13.39 -11.30
C ILE A 382 10.81 12.51 -12.15
N SER A 383 11.07 11.20 -12.17
CA SER A 383 10.31 10.24 -13.00
C SER A 383 8.85 10.08 -12.59
N SER A 384 8.48 10.50 -11.38
CA SER A 384 7.15 10.37 -10.81
C SER A 384 6.23 11.54 -11.14
N ILE A 385 6.65 12.49 -11.97
CA ILE A 385 5.84 13.65 -12.35
C ILE A 385 5.81 13.81 -13.86
N ASN A 386 4.66 14.23 -14.37
CA ASN A 386 4.53 14.83 -15.70
C ASN A 386 4.48 16.34 -15.52
N PHE A 387 5.31 17.09 -16.25
CA PHE A 387 5.37 18.55 -16.16
C PHE A 387 5.13 19.17 -17.54
N GLU A 388 4.01 19.88 -17.67
CA GLU A 388 3.59 20.52 -18.91
C GLU A 388 3.65 22.03 -18.73
N LYS A 389 4.40 22.74 -19.58
CA LYS A 389 4.47 24.21 -19.57
C LYS A 389 3.29 24.79 -20.34
N ASP A 390 2.73 25.87 -19.83
CA ASP A 390 1.78 26.71 -20.56
C ASP A 390 2.48 27.89 -21.27
N ASP A 391 1.75 28.59 -22.13
CA ASP A 391 2.23 29.75 -22.89
C ASP A 391 2.64 30.94 -21.98
N SER A 392 2.22 30.94 -20.72
CA SER A 392 2.57 31.97 -19.73
C SER A 392 3.90 31.69 -19.02
N GLY A 393 4.58 30.59 -19.36
CA GLY A 393 5.90 30.22 -18.85
C GLY A 393 5.87 29.50 -17.50
N TYR A 394 4.69 29.33 -16.90
CA TYR A 394 4.49 28.49 -15.73
C TYR A 394 4.16 27.07 -16.16
N GLY A 395 4.34 26.10 -15.26
CA GLY A 395 4.00 24.70 -15.57
C GLY A 395 2.93 24.12 -14.66
N THR A 396 2.22 23.14 -15.20
CA THR A 396 1.32 22.26 -14.47
C THR A 396 2.00 20.91 -14.28
N LEU A 397 2.09 20.50 -13.03
CA LEU A 397 2.60 19.20 -12.62
C LEU A 397 1.43 18.26 -12.39
N MET A 398 1.54 17.04 -12.91
CA MET A 398 0.60 15.94 -12.66
C MET A 398 1.33 14.71 -12.15
N THR A 399 0.77 14.06 -11.12
CA THR A 399 1.32 12.83 -10.52
C THR A 399 0.21 12.00 -9.89
N MET A 400 0.53 10.81 -9.39
CA MET A 400 -0.37 10.04 -8.53
C MET A 400 -0.47 10.73 -7.17
N GLY A 401 -1.67 11.22 -6.85
CA GLY A 401 -2.04 11.63 -5.51
C GLY A 401 -2.31 10.39 -4.65
N ILE A 402 -1.80 10.40 -3.42
CA ILE A 402 -1.96 9.32 -2.44
C ILE A 402 -2.15 9.98 -1.08
N SER A 403 -3.30 9.75 -0.45
CA SER A 403 -3.60 10.25 0.89
C SER A 403 -4.33 9.20 1.72
N PRO A 404 -4.28 9.27 3.06
CA PRO A 404 -5.20 8.52 3.90
C PRO A 404 -6.64 8.76 3.46
N PHE A 405 -7.48 7.73 3.55
CA PHE A 405 -8.91 7.87 3.34
C PHE A 405 -9.48 8.95 4.27
N SER A 406 -10.11 9.98 3.71
CA SER A 406 -10.44 11.20 4.47
C SER A 406 -11.33 10.94 5.67
N GLU A 407 -12.30 10.04 5.55
CA GLU A 407 -13.24 9.72 6.62
C GLU A 407 -12.58 8.95 7.77
N LEU A 408 -11.36 8.44 7.58
CA LEU A 408 -10.55 7.92 8.69
C LEU A 408 -10.30 8.99 9.77
N SER A 409 -10.48 10.29 9.47
CA SER A 409 -10.50 11.32 10.51
C SER A 409 -11.50 11.05 11.64
N ALA A 410 -12.55 10.26 11.40
CA ALA A 410 -13.52 9.87 12.42
C ALA A 410 -12.87 9.12 13.61
N ILE A 411 -11.73 8.43 13.40
CA ILE A 411 -11.02 7.80 14.53
C ILE A 411 -10.54 8.82 15.56
N ARG A 412 -10.37 10.08 15.15
CA ARG A 412 -9.90 11.16 16.01
C ARG A 412 -11.01 11.71 16.92
N GLU A 413 -12.29 11.46 16.60
CA GLU A 413 -13.44 12.00 17.34
C GLU A 413 -13.52 11.50 18.78
N ASN A 414 -13.10 10.25 19.02
CA ASN A 414 -13.15 9.61 20.34
C ASN A 414 -11.76 9.43 20.96
N CYS A 415 -10.76 10.18 20.47
CA CYS A 415 -9.43 10.16 21.06
C CYS A 415 -9.51 10.53 22.56
N ARG A 416 -8.60 9.98 23.36
CA ARG A 416 -8.51 10.31 24.78
C ARG A 416 -8.13 11.78 24.99
N GLN A 417 -7.21 12.29 24.17
CA GLN A 417 -6.74 13.66 24.26
C GLN A 417 -6.31 14.18 22.89
N ALA A 418 -6.79 15.36 22.53
CA ALA A 418 -6.27 16.15 21.42
C ALA A 418 -5.37 17.27 21.95
N ARG A 419 -4.22 17.51 21.31
CA ARG A 419 -3.30 18.61 21.60
C ARG A 419 -2.95 19.34 20.31
N GLU A 420 -2.88 20.65 20.39
CA GLU A 420 -2.49 21.50 19.25
C GLU A 420 -1.35 22.42 19.68
N PHE A 421 -0.31 22.46 18.84
CA PHE A 421 0.85 23.33 18.98
C PHE A 421 0.93 24.18 17.73
N THR A 422 0.96 25.49 17.88
CA THR A 422 0.99 26.41 16.74
C THR A 422 2.05 27.48 16.94
N HIS A 423 2.42 28.15 15.84
CA HIS A 423 3.20 29.38 15.86
C HIS A 423 4.53 29.28 16.60
N PHE A 424 5.38 28.31 16.23
CA PHE A 424 6.76 28.29 16.68
C PHE A 424 7.72 27.97 15.52
N SER A 425 8.98 28.31 15.70
CA SER A 425 10.00 28.06 14.69
C SER A 425 11.22 27.39 15.29
N LEU A 426 11.80 26.47 14.52
CA LEU A 426 13.03 25.78 14.85
C LEU A 426 14.02 25.89 13.67
N PRO A 427 15.32 25.87 13.94
CA PRO A 427 15.94 26.14 15.24
C PRO A 427 15.53 27.52 15.79
N SER A 428 15.43 27.65 17.11
CA SER A 428 15.45 28.95 17.81
C SER A 428 16.89 29.28 18.24
N PRO A 429 17.18 30.50 18.73
CA PRO A 429 18.52 30.84 19.22
C PRO A 429 19.03 29.90 20.33
N GLU A 430 18.13 29.31 21.11
CA GLU A 430 18.46 28.51 22.30
C GLU A 430 18.22 27.01 22.10
N HIS A 431 17.34 26.62 21.16
CA HIS A 431 16.88 25.24 21.03
C HIS A 431 16.69 24.81 19.57
N GLN A 432 17.19 23.62 19.23
CA GLN A 432 16.90 22.97 17.93
C GLN A 432 15.68 22.04 17.99
N SER A 433 15.19 21.77 19.19
CA SER A 433 14.10 20.81 19.44
C SER A 433 13.08 21.39 20.40
N ARG A 434 11.84 20.90 20.32
CA ARG A 434 10.75 21.20 21.25
C ARG A 434 10.02 19.92 21.61
N GLN A 435 10.08 19.52 22.88
CA GLN A 435 9.20 18.47 23.42
C GLN A 435 7.75 18.94 23.29
N LEU A 436 6.92 18.16 22.62
CA LEU A 436 5.51 18.48 22.42
C LEU A 436 4.69 17.86 23.55
N CYS A 437 4.76 16.54 23.68
CA CYS A 437 4.00 15.82 24.68
C CYS A 437 4.49 14.40 24.92
N TYR A 438 3.85 13.73 25.87
CA TYR A 438 3.93 12.29 26.07
C TYR A 438 2.56 11.67 25.74
N ILE A 439 2.54 10.63 24.91
CA ILE A 439 1.33 9.85 24.58
C ILE A 439 1.01 8.87 25.70
N SER A 440 -0.23 8.45 25.79
CA SER A 440 -0.68 7.49 26.79
C SER A 440 -0.95 6.10 26.23
N ASP A 441 -0.97 5.98 24.90
CA ASP A 441 -1.26 4.75 24.16
C ASP A 441 -0.45 4.70 22.85
N PRO A 442 -0.02 3.53 22.34
CA PRO A 442 0.65 3.46 21.04
C PRO A 442 -0.24 3.80 19.85
N ALA A 443 -1.58 3.79 20.02
CA ALA A 443 -2.53 4.20 19.01
C ALA A 443 -2.78 5.73 19.06
N TRP A 444 -2.14 6.46 18.15
CA TRP A 444 -2.26 7.91 18.01
C TRP A 444 -2.08 8.37 16.56
N SER A 445 -2.54 9.57 16.26
CA SER A 445 -2.27 10.22 14.97
C SER A 445 -1.74 11.63 15.14
N LEU A 446 -0.97 12.11 14.18
CA LEU A 446 -0.38 13.44 14.17
C LEU A 446 -0.49 14.06 12.79
N GLN A 447 -0.94 15.31 12.72
CA GLN A 447 -0.86 16.14 11.53
C GLN A 447 0.03 17.34 11.79
N ALA A 448 0.91 17.67 10.84
CA ALA A 448 1.78 18.85 10.94
C ALA A 448 1.80 19.65 9.63
N VAL A 449 1.85 20.97 9.76
CA VAL A 449 2.07 21.92 8.67
C VAL A 449 3.30 22.75 9.00
N VAL A 450 4.33 22.66 8.17
CA VAL A 450 5.61 23.33 8.38
C VAL A 450 5.96 24.15 7.14
N ALA A 451 6.05 25.46 7.30
CA ALA A 451 6.62 26.33 6.28
C ALA A 451 8.16 26.30 6.42
N VAL A 452 8.85 25.98 5.34
CA VAL A 452 10.32 25.85 5.33
C VAL A 452 10.93 26.84 4.36
N THR A 453 12.13 27.30 4.68
CA THR A 453 12.96 28.13 3.79
C THR A 453 14.08 27.28 3.17
N THR A 454 14.77 27.82 2.17
CA THR A 454 15.94 27.16 1.55
C THR A 454 17.12 26.98 2.50
N GLU A 455 17.09 27.68 3.64
CA GLU A 455 18.10 27.65 4.70
C GLU A 455 17.76 26.60 5.79
N CYS A 456 16.69 25.83 5.62
CA CYS A 456 16.37 24.68 6.44
C CYS A 456 17.03 23.44 5.85
N ASP A 457 17.84 22.74 6.65
CA ASP A 457 18.50 21.50 6.24
C ASP A 457 17.54 20.32 6.35
N LEU A 458 16.83 20.23 7.48
CA LEU A 458 15.86 19.17 7.76
C LEU A 458 14.82 19.59 8.81
N VAL A 459 13.68 18.92 8.73
CA VAL A 459 12.63 18.88 9.76
C VAL A 459 12.51 17.43 10.24
N ALA A 460 12.40 17.22 11.55
CA ALA A 460 12.22 15.88 12.11
C ALA A 460 11.18 15.84 13.24
N LEU A 461 10.53 14.68 13.35
CA LEU A 461 9.70 14.31 14.49
C LEU A 461 10.33 13.09 15.15
N TYR A 462 10.83 13.26 16.38
CA TYR A 462 11.21 12.14 17.24
C TYR A 462 9.96 11.64 17.93
N ILE A 463 9.67 10.36 17.77
CA ILE A 463 8.46 9.72 18.29
C ILE A 463 8.84 8.45 19.06
N ARG A 464 7.93 7.98 19.92
CA ARG A 464 8.10 6.77 20.73
C ARG A 464 9.44 6.78 21.49
N HIS A 465 9.84 7.97 21.95
CA HIS A 465 11.15 8.18 22.54
C HIS A 465 11.11 8.23 24.06
N ASN A 466 12.21 7.87 24.71
CA ASN A 466 12.44 8.11 26.14
C ASN A 466 13.04 9.50 26.39
N GLU A 467 13.12 9.90 27.67
CA GLU A 467 13.49 11.26 28.07
C GLU A 467 14.88 11.69 27.56
N ASP A 468 15.85 10.77 27.55
CA ASP A 468 17.22 11.02 27.09
C ASP A 468 17.43 10.77 25.58
N LEU A 469 16.37 10.42 24.85
CA LEU A 469 16.37 10.10 23.41
C LEU A 469 17.27 8.91 23.02
N VAL A 470 17.71 8.08 23.97
CA VAL A 470 18.48 6.85 23.69
C VAL A 470 17.62 5.87 22.91
N VAL A 471 16.36 5.69 23.33
CA VAL A 471 15.34 5.00 22.53
C VAL A 471 14.53 6.06 21.81
N ARG A 472 14.51 6.01 20.47
CA ARG A 472 13.72 6.92 19.62
C ARG A 472 13.52 6.35 18.23
N THR A 473 12.37 6.66 17.64
CA THR A 473 12.18 6.58 16.18
C THR A 473 12.16 7.99 15.63
N ALA A 474 12.86 8.26 14.52
CA ALA A 474 12.90 9.59 13.93
C ALA A 474 12.31 9.59 12.53
N ILE A 475 11.28 10.41 12.31
CA ILE A 475 10.77 10.72 10.97
C ILE A 475 11.49 11.99 10.52
N ILE A 476 12.38 11.87 9.53
CA ILE A 476 13.28 12.95 9.10
C ILE A 476 12.93 13.32 7.66
N VAL A 477 12.56 14.58 7.44
CA VAL A 477 12.41 15.19 6.12
C VAL A 477 13.67 15.99 5.83
N SER A 478 14.59 15.42 5.05
CA SER A 478 15.82 16.09 4.63
C SER A 478 15.53 16.93 3.39
N LEU A 479 15.66 18.25 3.53
CA LEU A 479 15.49 19.20 2.43
C LEU A 479 16.77 19.31 1.59
N LEU A 480 17.92 18.91 2.14
CA LEU A 480 19.19 18.79 1.42
C LEU A 480 19.19 17.60 0.47
N GLU A 481 18.77 16.44 0.96
CA GLU A 481 18.77 15.18 0.21
C GLU A 481 17.44 14.94 -0.52
N GLU A 482 16.44 15.79 -0.32
CA GLU A 482 15.03 15.62 -0.74
C GLU A 482 14.56 14.17 -0.52
N THR A 483 14.58 13.77 0.75
CA THR A 483 14.14 12.45 1.21
C THR A 483 13.29 12.56 2.47
N ILE A 484 12.38 11.61 2.64
CA ILE A 484 11.77 11.30 3.93
C ILE A 484 12.31 9.95 4.39
N THR A 485 12.82 9.89 5.61
CA THR A 485 13.40 8.71 6.23
C THR A 485 12.70 8.43 7.56
N VAL A 486 12.31 7.18 7.79
CA VAL A 486 11.99 6.67 9.13
C VAL A 486 13.22 5.93 9.64
N GLU A 487 13.96 6.58 10.53
CA GLU A 487 15.15 6.04 11.18
C GLU A 487 14.73 5.19 12.39
N ARG A 488 15.17 3.93 12.39
CA ARG A 488 14.76 2.90 13.35
C ARG A 488 15.94 2.30 14.13
N ALA A 489 17.19 2.67 13.85
CA ALA A 489 18.36 2.11 14.53
C ALA A 489 18.30 2.25 16.06
N ALA A 490 17.72 3.34 16.54
CA ALA A 490 17.51 3.63 17.96
C ALA A 490 16.07 3.33 18.45
N SER A 491 15.21 2.70 17.63
CA SER A 491 13.78 2.53 17.96
C SER A 491 13.53 1.62 19.15
N THR A 492 14.49 0.74 19.47
CA THR A 492 14.41 -0.22 20.58
C THR A 492 15.81 -0.75 20.93
N LEU A 493 15.95 -1.17 22.19
CA LEU A 493 17.17 -1.85 22.68
C LEU A 493 17.20 -3.33 22.30
N ARG A 494 16.09 -3.88 21.80
CA ARG A 494 16.02 -5.25 21.30
C ARG A 494 17.05 -5.49 20.19
N GLU A 495 17.72 -6.62 20.29
CA GLU A 495 18.68 -7.10 19.29
C GLU A 495 18.06 -8.13 18.35
N ASP A 496 16.89 -8.66 18.68
CA ASP A 496 16.18 -9.72 17.96
C ASP A 496 15.14 -9.21 16.94
N VAL A 497 15.18 -7.91 16.62
CA VAL A 497 14.32 -7.26 15.61
C VAL A 497 15.16 -6.44 14.63
N ASN A 498 14.72 -6.40 13.38
CA ASN A 498 15.36 -5.60 12.36
C ASN A 498 15.04 -4.11 12.55
N LYS A 499 16.07 -3.28 12.51
CA LYS A 499 16.03 -1.83 12.77
C LYS A 499 16.53 -1.00 11.60
N CYS A 500 16.63 -1.59 10.40
CA CYS A 500 17.05 -0.87 9.20
C CYS A 500 16.13 0.33 8.92
N PRO A 501 16.64 1.49 8.47
CA PRO A 501 15.79 2.61 8.14
C PRO A 501 14.94 2.31 6.90
N GLU A 502 13.78 2.96 6.81
CA GLU A 502 13.00 3.05 5.57
C GLU A 502 13.12 4.46 5.00
N GLN A 503 13.24 4.62 3.69
CA GLN A 503 13.28 5.95 3.08
C GLN A 503 12.76 5.98 1.65
N GLY A 504 12.29 7.17 1.26
CA GLY A 504 11.89 7.48 -0.11
C GLY A 504 12.27 8.92 -0.50
N PRO A 505 12.44 9.19 -1.80
CA PRO A 505 12.65 10.54 -2.30
C PRO A 505 11.39 11.40 -2.11
N PHE A 506 11.57 12.67 -1.76
CA PHE A 506 10.49 13.62 -1.56
C PHE A 506 11.01 15.05 -1.72
N THR A 507 10.37 15.86 -2.56
CA THR A 507 10.72 17.27 -2.75
C THR A 507 9.51 18.17 -2.60
N LEU A 508 9.75 19.45 -2.33
CA LEU A 508 8.78 20.53 -2.31
C LEU A 508 8.89 21.35 -3.59
N PHE A 509 7.79 21.95 -4.02
CA PHE A 509 7.78 22.76 -5.24
C PHE A 509 7.60 24.26 -4.96
N GLU A 510 8.24 25.10 -5.79
CA GLU A 510 8.02 26.54 -5.81
C GLU A 510 6.84 26.85 -6.74
N THR A 511 5.81 27.47 -6.19
CA THR A 511 4.63 27.94 -6.91
C THR A 511 4.61 29.45 -6.99
N VAL A 512 3.90 29.98 -7.98
CA VAL A 512 3.69 31.44 -8.14
C VAL A 512 2.22 31.76 -7.91
N GLY A 513 1.92 32.68 -7.01
CA GLY A 513 0.58 33.20 -6.76
C GLY A 513 0.07 34.05 -7.92
N ASP A 514 -1.20 34.46 -7.84
CA ASP A 514 -1.83 35.32 -8.87
C ASP A 514 -1.23 36.74 -8.88
N ASN A 515 -0.73 37.21 -7.74
CA ASN A 515 0.01 38.47 -7.58
C ASN A 515 1.48 38.38 -8.04
N GLY A 516 1.94 37.23 -8.52
CA GLY A 516 3.32 36.99 -8.94
C GLY A 516 4.28 36.63 -7.80
N GLU A 517 3.81 36.55 -6.55
CA GLU A 517 4.66 36.16 -5.42
C GLU A 517 5.03 34.68 -5.51
N ARG A 518 6.29 34.38 -5.25
CA ARG A 518 6.78 33.00 -5.21
C ARG A 518 6.71 32.48 -3.79
N GLN A 519 6.22 31.25 -3.66
CA GLN A 519 6.16 30.57 -2.38
C GLN A 519 6.55 29.10 -2.53
N TRP A 520 7.28 28.61 -1.55
CA TRP A 520 7.48 27.18 -1.39
C TRP A 520 6.20 26.53 -0.89
N GLU A 521 5.89 25.37 -1.45
CA GLU A 521 4.91 24.46 -0.88
C GLU A 521 5.28 24.17 0.58
N LYS A 522 4.29 24.27 1.48
CA LYS A 522 4.47 23.90 2.88
C LYS A 522 4.61 22.39 2.99
N LEU A 523 5.39 21.91 3.93
CA LEU A 523 5.45 20.49 4.27
C LEU A 523 4.20 20.13 5.07
N HIS A 524 3.40 19.21 4.54
CA HIS A 524 2.23 18.64 5.21
C HIS A 524 2.53 17.18 5.55
N LEU A 525 2.50 16.84 6.84
CA LEU A 525 2.68 15.47 7.33
C LEU A 525 1.37 14.96 7.94
N ASP A 526 1.00 13.73 7.63
CA ASP A 526 0.00 12.95 8.37
C ASP A 526 0.63 11.62 8.80
N ILE A 527 0.59 11.33 10.09
CA ILE A 527 1.26 10.18 10.71
C ILE A 527 0.23 9.42 11.52
N VAL A 528 0.18 8.10 11.29
CA VAL A 528 -0.64 7.18 12.09
C VAL A 528 0.30 6.16 12.73
N SER A 529 0.20 6.05 14.04
CA SER A 529 0.93 5.08 14.86
C SER A 529 -0.08 4.18 15.54
N ASP A 530 0.12 2.87 15.45
CA ASP A 530 -0.84 1.90 15.98
C ASP A 530 -0.17 0.56 16.33
N GLY A 531 -0.02 0.29 17.62
CA GLY A 531 0.77 -0.86 18.08
C GLY A 531 2.19 -0.79 17.51
N ASP A 532 2.61 -1.81 16.77
CA ASP A 532 3.92 -1.84 16.10
C ASP A 532 3.91 -1.17 14.71
N VAL A 533 2.75 -0.76 14.17
CA VAL A 533 2.63 -0.18 12.82
C VAL A 533 2.83 1.34 12.86
N LEU A 534 3.56 1.86 11.86
CA LEU A 534 3.72 3.29 11.61
C LEU A 534 3.53 3.59 10.12
N GLU A 535 2.61 4.50 9.80
CA GLU A 535 2.42 5.03 8.45
C GLU A 535 2.68 6.54 8.44
N VAL A 536 3.46 7.00 7.45
CA VAL A 536 3.85 8.41 7.25
C VAL A 536 3.44 8.86 5.86
N PHE A 537 2.65 9.93 5.78
CA PHE A 537 2.20 10.55 4.53
C PHE A 537 2.73 11.97 4.42
N ALA A 538 3.10 12.39 3.21
CA ALA A 538 3.51 13.76 2.96
C ALA A 538 2.92 14.35 1.68
N ASN A 539 2.35 15.55 1.80
CA ASN A 539 1.82 16.39 0.70
C ASN A 539 0.98 15.64 -0.35
N ASN A 540 0.22 14.64 0.10
CA ASN A 540 -0.64 13.79 -0.71
C ASN A 540 0.04 13.13 -1.92
N ARG A 541 1.35 12.87 -1.87
CA ARG A 541 2.12 12.22 -2.96
C ARG A 541 3.27 11.34 -2.47
N PHE A 542 3.32 11.11 -1.16
CA PHE A 542 4.31 10.29 -0.49
C PHE A 542 3.59 9.50 0.59
N ALA A 543 3.89 8.21 0.65
CA ALA A 543 3.46 7.31 1.71
C ALA A 543 4.62 6.37 2.05
N LEU A 544 4.76 6.04 3.33
CA LEU A 544 5.74 5.08 3.83
C LEU A 544 5.14 4.35 5.03
N ALA A 545 4.97 3.05 4.90
CA ALA A 545 4.56 2.17 5.99
C ALA A 545 5.73 1.32 6.50
N THR A 546 5.83 1.13 7.81
CA THR A 546 6.87 0.31 8.43
C THR A 546 6.42 -0.24 9.79
N MET A 547 7.16 -1.23 10.29
CA MET A 547 7.04 -1.74 11.66
C MET A 547 8.06 -1.07 12.60
N VAL A 548 7.69 -0.81 13.85
CA VAL A 548 8.53 -0.17 14.88
C VAL A 548 8.28 -0.79 16.26
N TYR A 549 9.19 -1.67 16.69
CA TYR A 549 9.08 -2.47 17.93
C TYR A 549 9.63 -1.78 19.18
N SER A 550 9.14 -0.57 19.48
CA SER A 550 9.63 0.23 20.61
C SER A 550 9.32 -0.35 21.99
N GLY A 551 8.50 -1.40 22.07
CA GLY A 551 8.01 -1.98 23.31
C GLY A 551 7.04 -1.05 24.05
N VAL A 552 6.27 -1.61 24.99
CA VAL A 552 5.26 -0.87 25.75
C VAL A 552 5.82 -0.50 27.11
N SER A 553 6.70 0.49 27.14
CA SER A 553 7.12 1.11 28.40
C SER A 553 6.47 2.48 28.53
N ALA A 554 6.06 2.84 29.74
CA ALA A 554 5.60 4.19 30.05
C ALA A 554 6.67 5.27 29.79
N GLN A 555 7.90 4.87 29.48
CA GLN A 555 9.03 5.74 29.21
C GLN A 555 9.17 6.05 27.71
N ASN A 556 8.73 5.17 26.80
CA ASN A 556 8.93 5.33 25.34
C ASN A 556 7.75 6.04 24.64
N CYS A 557 7.26 7.13 25.23
CA CYS A 557 6.02 7.79 24.82
C CYS A 557 6.20 9.25 24.40
N GLY A 558 7.44 9.75 24.31
CA GLY A 558 7.69 11.12 23.91
C GLY A 558 7.41 11.40 22.43
N ILE A 559 6.94 12.62 22.14
CA ILE A 559 6.94 13.23 20.81
C ILE A 559 7.64 14.59 20.89
N THR A 560 8.67 14.77 20.07
CA THR A 560 9.51 15.97 19.98
C THR A 560 9.63 16.44 18.53
N ALA A 561 9.39 17.73 18.29
CA ALA A 561 9.73 18.37 17.02
C ALA A 561 11.21 18.81 17.04
N HIS A 562 11.88 18.65 15.91
CA HIS A 562 13.27 19.06 15.71
C HIS A 562 13.45 19.68 14.33
N ALA A 563 14.36 20.65 14.20
CA ALA A 563 14.81 21.13 12.91
C ALA A 563 16.29 21.52 12.96
N LYS A 564 16.94 21.47 11.81
CA LYS A 564 18.32 21.95 11.60
C LYS A 564 18.34 22.92 10.42
N GLY A 565 19.16 23.96 10.52
CA GLY A 565 19.30 25.02 9.53
C GLY A 565 19.57 26.37 10.19
N LEU A 566 19.29 27.46 9.48
CA LEU A 566 19.34 28.80 10.09
C LEU A 566 18.18 29.01 11.07
N ASN A 567 18.35 29.98 11.98
CA ASN A 567 17.34 30.34 12.97
C ASN A 567 16.00 30.67 12.30
N GLY A 568 14.92 30.03 12.75
CA GLY A 568 13.57 30.21 12.23
C GLY A 568 13.32 29.62 10.83
N SER A 569 14.27 28.84 10.29
CA SER A 569 14.16 28.32 8.91
C SER A 569 13.05 27.29 8.70
N ALA A 570 12.55 26.66 9.76
CA ALA A 570 11.32 25.87 9.77
C ALA A 570 10.29 26.47 10.75
N ALA A 571 9.20 27.01 10.22
CA ALA A 571 8.07 27.50 10.97
C ALA A 571 6.97 26.42 11.05
N PHE A 572 6.78 25.85 12.23
CA PHE A 572 5.70 24.93 12.53
C PHE A 572 4.42 25.73 12.75
N GLU A 573 3.61 25.83 11.69
CA GLU A 573 2.35 26.58 11.72
C GLU A 573 1.32 25.87 12.59
N SER A 574 1.20 24.54 12.42
CA SER A 574 0.40 23.70 13.30
C SER A 574 0.99 22.29 13.43
N ILE A 575 0.86 21.73 14.63
CA ILE A 575 0.98 20.30 14.92
C ILE A 575 -0.22 19.92 15.77
N ARG A 576 -1.03 18.99 15.28
CA ARG A 576 -2.18 18.41 15.99
C ARG A 576 -1.91 16.96 16.29
N ILE A 577 -2.12 16.55 17.53
CA ILE A 577 -1.86 15.19 18.01
C ILE A 577 -3.13 14.66 18.67
N TRP A 578 -3.59 13.50 18.24
CA TRP A 578 -4.73 12.78 18.83
C TRP A 578 -4.21 11.49 19.47
N ASP A 579 -4.19 11.46 20.80
CA ASP A 579 -3.68 10.37 21.64
C ASP A 579 -4.83 9.48 22.15
N GLY A 580 -4.55 8.18 22.32
CA GLY A 580 -5.50 7.20 22.85
C GLY A 580 -6.64 6.89 21.89
N LEU A 581 -6.30 6.54 20.64
CA LEU A 581 -7.28 6.21 19.60
C LEU A 581 -7.93 4.83 19.79
N ASN A 582 -7.41 3.99 20.70
CA ASN A 582 -7.99 2.71 21.10
C ASN A 582 -9.36 2.80 21.78
N ARG A 583 -9.80 4.01 22.19
CA ARG A 583 -11.15 4.25 22.72
C ARG A 583 -12.21 4.40 21.65
N THR A 584 -11.80 4.67 20.42
CA THR A 584 -12.68 4.58 19.26
C THR A 584 -13.09 3.11 19.15
N LYS A 585 -14.40 2.83 19.10
CA LYS A 585 -14.93 1.46 19.00
C LYS A 585 -14.06 0.64 18.04
N SER A 586 -13.66 -0.56 18.45
CA SER A 586 -12.76 -1.45 17.68
C SER A 586 -13.13 -1.37 16.21
N LEU A 587 -12.19 -0.87 15.38
CA LEU A 587 -12.41 -0.77 13.94
C LEU A 587 -12.59 -2.17 13.32
N PHE A 588 -12.20 -3.22 14.04
CA PHE A 588 -12.42 -4.62 13.70
C PHE A 588 -12.89 -5.33 14.99
N ALA A 589 -14.21 -5.44 15.17
CA ALA A 589 -14.83 -5.93 16.40
C ALA A 589 -15.01 -7.45 16.42
#